data_AF-A0A0F8GUK0-F1
#
_entry.id   AF-A0A0F8GUK0-F1
#
_cell.length_a   1.000
_cell.length_b   1.000
_cell.length_c   1.000
_cell.angle_alpha   90.00
_cell.angle_beta   90.00
_cell.angle_gamma   90.00
#
_symmetry.space_group_name_H-M   'P 1'
#
loop_
_entity.id
_entity.type
_entity.pdbx_description
1 polymer ?
#
loop_
_entity_poly.entity_id
_entity_poly.type
_entity_poly.pdbx_seq_one_letter_code
_entity_poly.pdbx_strand_id
1 'polypeptide(L)'
;MSRIMSRKCFFLAFTAFFLTLYLVMCLTPASANEDDWDSLIVTLSPENSIVSKDVYILEALKFDGYGMVLVQVSKEDERLGDAVLENNSTAWCYLDSNNVRLKACNVTDQKTLPMFGSLCSPEAEIVFETKKIVEDDVVLELDLEANKDEYFLDEDIIIDMELRNVGEVKSDRIRLDLDSDGLLVKEGGPEIITLDKGSKKSCELRLRFPERLKES
;
A
#
# COMPACT_ATOMS: atom_id res chain seq x y z
N MET A 1 38.14 20.81 37.06
CA MET A 1 36.68 20.70 36.87
C MET A 1 36.30 21.32 35.51
N SER A 2 36.35 20.59 34.40
CA SER A 2 35.81 21.09 33.11
C SER A 2 35.40 20.01 32.10
N ARG A 3 35.74 18.73 32.33
CA ARG A 3 35.37 17.62 31.42
C ARG A 3 33.91 17.14 31.54
N ILE A 4 33.17 17.53 32.59
CA ILE A 4 31.79 17.05 32.83
C ILE A 4 30.76 17.92 32.09
N MET A 5 31.06 19.22 31.86
CA MET A 5 30.14 20.15 31.18
C MET A 5 30.07 19.93 29.67
N SER A 6 31.17 19.49 29.04
CA SER A 6 31.20 19.26 27.58
C SER A 6 30.40 18.04 27.14
N ARG A 7 30.29 17.00 27.99
CA ARG A 7 29.51 15.78 27.67
C ARG A 7 28.00 16.02 27.67
N LYS A 8 27.49 16.87 28.58
CA LYS A 8 26.05 17.17 28.67
C LYS A 8 25.54 17.94 27.44
N CYS A 9 26.32 18.89 26.93
CA CYS A 9 25.99 19.60 25.68
C CYS A 9 26.05 18.68 24.46
N PHE A 10 26.97 17.72 24.42
CA PHE A 10 27.08 16.77 23.32
C PHE A 10 25.87 15.80 23.28
N PHE A 11 25.42 15.32 24.45
CA PHE A 11 24.21 14.51 24.55
C PHE A 11 22.96 15.29 24.12
N LEU A 12 22.82 16.55 24.54
CA LEU A 12 21.69 17.41 24.15
C LEU A 12 21.66 17.68 22.64
N ALA A 13 22.83 17.94 22.04
CA ALA A 13 22.95 18.12 20.59
C ALA A 13 22.63 16.83 19.81
N PHE A 14 23.08 15.67 20.32
CA PHE A 14 22.81 14.37 19.71
C PHE A 14 21.31 14.01 19.78
N THR A 15 20.66 14.23 20.92
CA THR A 15 19.21 14.01 21.05
C THR A 15 18.40 14.96 20.18
N ALA A 16 18.81 16.23 20.07
CA ALA A 16 18.14 17.19 19.19
C ALA A 16 18.28 16.78 17.72
N PHE A 17 19.46 16.32 17.32
CA PHE A 17 19.71 15.82 15.97
C PHE A 17 18.85 14.59 15.64
N PHE A 18 18.76 13.61 16.55
CA PHE A 18 17.88 12.44 16.37
C PHE A 18 16.39 12.81 16.31
N LEU A 19 15.95 13.77 17.13
CA LEU A 19 14.57 14.25 17.10
C LEU A 19 14.25 14.95 15.77
N THR A 20 15.18 15.76 15.25
CA THR A 20 15.02 16.39 13.94
C THR A 20 15.03 15.37 12.80
N LEU A 21 15.88 14.34 12.89
CA LEU A 21 15.96 13.29 11.87
C LEU A 21 14.68 12.42 11.86
N TYR A 22 14.13 12.13 13.04
CA TYR A 22 12.85 11.45 13.21
C TYR A 22 11.69 12.28 12.63
N LEU A 23 11.65 13.59 12.92
CA LEU A 23 10.64 14.49 12.35
C LEU A 23 10.76 14.62 10.83
N VAL A 24 11.97 14.59 10.26
CA VAL A 24 12.19 14.61 8.80
C VAL A 24 11.74 13.30 8.15
N MET A 25 11.95 12.14 8.79
CA MET A 25 11.40 10.86 8.31
C MET A 25 9.87 10.80 8.36
N CYS A 26 9.23 11.48 9.32
CA CYS A 26 7.77 11.61 9.35
C CYS A 26 7.20 12.60 8.32
N LEU A 27 8.06 13.44 7.70
CA LEU A 27 7.65 14.44 6.69
C LEU A 27 7.87 13.96 5.26
N THR A 28 8.68 12.92 5.04
CA THR A 28 8.63 12.22 3.76
C THR A 28 7.30 11.45 3.75
N PRO A 29 6.36 11.75 2.84
CA PRO A 29 5.24 10.84 2.63
C PRO A 29 5.87 9.46 2.44
N ALA A 30 5.49 8.49 3.27
CA ALA A 30 5.78 7.09 2.99
C ALA A 30 5.45 6.93 1.52
N SER A 31 6.46 6.66 0.68
CA SER A 31 6.24 6.60 -0.76
C SER A 31 5.07 5.66 -0.91
N ALA A 32 3.91 6.19 -1.32
CA ALA A 32 2.76 5.35 -1.57
C ALA A 32 3.31 4.35 -2.58
N ASN A 33 3.41 3.08 -2.20
CA ASN A 33 3.91 2.06 -3.11
C ASN A 33 3.06 2.21 -4.36
N GLU A 34 3.67 2.61 -5.48
CA GLU A 34 2.93 2.86 -6.72
C GLU A 34 2.14 1.60 -7.14
N ASP A 35 2.59 0.43 -6.68
CA ASP A 35 1.97 -0.88 -6.84
C ASP A 35 0.64 -1.09 -6.06
N ASP A 36 0.33 -0.25 -5.07
CA ASP A 36 -0.90 -0.36 -4.25
C ASP A 36 -2.12 0.33 -4.91
N TRP A 37 -1.93 0.95 -6.08
CA TRP A 37 -2.95 1.75 -6.76
C TRP A 37 -3.27 1.15 -8.13
N ASP A 38 -4.55 1.10 -8.47
CA ASP A 38 -4.98 0.87 -9.84
C ASP A 38 -5.19 2.21 -10.54
N SER A 39 -4.70 2.35 -11.78
CA SER A 39 -4.63 3.64 -12.50
C SER A 39 -5.47 3.65 -13.77
N LEU A 40 -6.27 4.72 -13.94
CA LEU A 40 -7.05 4.99 -15.15
C LEU A 40 -6.80 6.44 -15.59
N ILE A 41 -6.36 6.62 -16.83
CA ILE A 41 -6.22 7.94 -17.44
C ILE A 41 -7.48 8.22 -18.27
N VAL A 42 -8.11 9.35 -18.02
CA VAL A 42 -9.40 9.72 -18.63
C VAL A 42 -9.34 11.14 -19.18
N THR A 43 -10.00 11.38 -20.31
CA THR A 43 -10.20 12.72 -20.85
C THR A 43 -11.67 13.11 -20.64
N LEU A 44 -11.90 14.13 -19.82
CA LEU A 44 -13.22 14.67 -19.55
C LEU A 44 -13.44 15.96 -20.34
N SER A 45 -14.65 16.12 -20.85
CA SER A 45 -15.13 17.32 -21.56
C SER A 45 -16.57 17.64 -21.13
N PRO A 46 -17.13 18.81 -21.49
CA PRO A 46 -18.54 19.10 -21.24
C PRO A 46 -19.51 18.08 -21.85
N GLU A 47 -19.11 17.39 -22.93
CA GLU A 47 -19.92 16.37 -23.59
C GLU A 47 -19.74 14.98 -22.96
N ASN A 48 -18.56 14.72 -22.37
CA ASN A 48 -18.20 13.47 -21.69
C ASN A 48 -17.66 13.81 -20.31
N SER A 49 -18.54 14.27 -19.41
CA SER A 49 -18.14 14.81 -18.12
C SER A 49 -18.01 13.76 -17.02
N ILE A 50 -18.51 12.55 -17.23
CA ILE A 50 -18.60 11.52 -16.19
C ILE A 50 -17.85 10.27 -16.63
N VAL A 51 -17.09 9.68 -15.70
CA VAL A 51 -16.47 8.37 -15.86
C VAL A 51 -16.58 7.58 -14.57
N SER A 52 -16.81 6.27 -14.71
CA SER A 52 -16.83 5.33 -13.59
C SER A 52 -15.55 4.51 -13.55
N LYS A 53 -15.03 4.28 -12.34
CA LYS A 53 -13.95 3.34 -12.06
C LYS A 53 -14.30 2.56 -10.80
N ASP A 54 -14.40 1.25 -10.91
CA ASP A 54 -14.85 0.37 -9.84
C ASP A 54 -16.21 0.85 -9.27
N VAL A 55 -16.27 1.13 -7.97
CA VAL A 55 -17.42 1.68 -7.25
C VAL A 55 -17.47 3.22 -7.26
N TYR A 56 -16.43 3.87 -7.78
CA TYR A 56 -16.30 5.32 -7.77
C TYR A 56 -16.71 5.94 -9.11
N ILE A 57 -17.25 7.15 -9.03
CA ILE A 57 -17.61 7.97 -10.18
C ILE A 57 -16.87 9.29 -10.05
N LEU A 58 -16.19 9.69 -11.13
CA LEU A 58 -15.55 10.99 -11.28
C LEU A 58 -16.37 11.81 -12.28
N GLU A 59 -16.78 13.01 -11.88
CA GLU A 59 -17.55 13.94 -12.69
C GLU A 59 -16.83 15.30 -12.78
N ALA A 60 -16.60 15.79 -14.00
CA ALA A 60 -16.17 17.15 -14.26
C ALA A 60 -17.38 18.10 -14.21
N LEU A 61 -17.44 18.91 -13.15
CA LEU A 61 -18.53 19.87 -12.93
C LEU A 61 -18.33 21.15 -13.73
N LYS A 62 -17.10 21.65 -13.80
CA LYS A 62 -16.82 22.95 -14.43
C LYS A 62 -15.38 23.06 -14.90
N PHE A 63 -15.22 23.54 -16.12
CA PHE A 63 -13.94 23.97 -16.68
C PHE A 63 -13.87 25.50 -16.58
N ASP A 64 -12.75 26.03 -16.11
CA ASP A 64 -12.53 27.48 -16.09
C ASP A 64 -12.02 28.03 -17.44
N GLY A 65 -11.52 27.13 -18.32
CA GLY A 65 -10.92 27.47 -19.61
C GLY A 65 -9.50 28.02 -19.54
N TYR A 66 -8.91 28.09 -18.35
CA TYR A 66 -7.59 28.67 -18.06
C TYR A 66 -6.71 27.71 -17.26
N GLY A 67 -6.85 26.41 -17.51
CA GLY A 67 -6.02 25.38 -16.93
C GLY A 67 -6.50 24.84 -15.59
N MET A 68 -7.78 25.01 -15.22
CA MET A 68 -8.36 24.37 -14.04
C MET A 68 -9.69 23.69 -14.34
N VAL A 69 -9.93 22.57 -13.65
CA VAL A 69 -11.20 21.83 -13.69
C VAL A 69 -11.67 21.53 -12.27
N LEU A 70 -12.93 21.81 -11.99
CA LEU A 70 -13.62 21.37 -10.79
C LEU A 70 -14.21 20.00 -11.05
N VAL A 71 -13.82 19.01 -10.25
CA VAL A 71 -14.32 17.65 -10.29
C VAL A 71 -15.01 17.27 -8.99
N GLN A 72 -15.93 16.33 -9.07
CA GLN A 72 -16.61 15.70 -7.95
C GLN A 72 -16.37 14.20 -8.00
N VAL A 73 -16.13 13.59 -6.84
CA VAL A 73 -16.07 12.14 -6.69
C VAL A 73 -17.25 11.67 -5.86
N SER A 74 -17.92 10.63 -6.33
CA SER A 74 -18.95 9.91 -5.60
C SER A 74 -18.66 8.41 -5.57
N LYS A 75 -19.29 7.70 -4.63
CA LYS A 75 -19.26 6.26 -4.47
C LYS A 75 -20.67 5.79 -4.16
N GLU A 76 -21.20 4.83 -4.91
CA GLU A 76 -22.56 4.29 -4.69
C GLU A 76 -23.63 5.40 -4.55
N ASP A 77 -23.58 6.42 -5.42
CA ASP A 77 -24.44 7.62 -5.41
C ASP A 77 -24.26 8.57 -4.21
N GLU A 78 -23.32 8.31 -3.29
CA GLU A 78 -22.96 9.23 -2.21
C GLU A 78 -21.77 10.12 -2.61
N ARG A 79 -21.90 11.44 -2.38
CA ARG A 79 -20.84 12.41 -2.68
C ARG A 79 -19.73 12.34 -1.64
N LEU A 80 -18.51 12.02 -2.09
CA LEU A 80 -17.32 11.94 -1.24
C LEU A 80 -16.63 13.30 -1.10
N GLY A 81 -16.63 14.10 -2.16
CA GLY A 81 -16.06 15.45 -2.14
C GLY A 81 -15.78 16.02 -3.52
N ASP A 82 -15.31 17.26 -3.51
CA ASP A 82 -14.92 18.01 -4.71
C ASP A 82 -13.42 18.31 -4.68
N ALA A 83 -12.81 18.38 -5.86
CA ALA A 83 -11.43 18.78 -6.03
C ALA A 83 -11.30 19.77 -7.18
N VAL A 84 -10.42 20.76 -7.02
CA VAL A 84 -9.96 21.59 -8.14
C VAL A 84 -8.62 21.03 -8.59
N LEU A 85 -8.54 20.63 -9.85
CA LEU A 85 -7.33 20.11 -10.45
C LEU A 85 -6.73 21.15 -11.39
N GLU A 86 -5.45 21.45 -11.19
CA GLU A 86 -4.69 22.41 -11.98
C GLU A 86 -3.89 21.69 -13.08
N ASN A 87 -3.77 22.35 -14.24
CA ASN A 87 -3.01 21.87 -15.38
C ASN A 87 -1.55 21.58 -14.99
N ASN A 88 -1.02 20.43 -15.42
CA ASN A 88 0.34 19.98 -15.12
C ASN A 88 0.69 19.97 -13.62
N SER A 89 -0.30 19.75 -12.74
CA SER A 89 -0.03 19.62 -11.30
C SER A 89 0.84 18.39 -11.02
N THR A 90 1.90 18.59 -10.23
CA THR A 90 2.71 17.50 -9.68
C THR A 90 2.15 16.95 -8.38
N ALA A 91 1.15 17.62 -7.80
CA ALA A 91 0.52 17.25 -6.54
C ALA A 91 -0.72 16.39 -6.78
N TRP A 92 -0.82 15.32 -5.99
CA TRP A 92 -2.01 14.48 -5.90
C TRP A 92 -3.05 15.11 -4.98
N CYS A 93 -4.31 15.12 -5.41
CA CYS A 93 -5.46 15.39 -4.56
C CYS A 93 -6.00 14.06 -4.02
N TYR A 94 -6.10 13.94 -2.70
CA TYR A 94 -6.58 12.71 -2.03
C TYR A 94 -8.01 12.90 -1.53
N LEU A 95 -8.85 11.90 -1.77
CA LEU A 95 -10.25 11.83 -1.35
C LEU A 95 -10.53 10.46 -0.71
N ASP A 96 -11.71 10.32 -0.09
CA ASP A 96 -12.15 9.09 0.59
C ASP A 96 -11.09 8.51 1.54
N SER A 97 -10.69 9.28 2.55
CA SER A 97 -9.68 8.85 3.54
C SER A 97 -8.37 8.31 2.93
N ASN A 98 -7.95 8.85 1.78
CA ASN A 98 -6.79 8.43 0.99
C ASN A 98 -6.95 7.09 0.26
N ASN A 99 -8.18 6.71 -0.11
CA ASN A 99 -8.44 5.56 -1.00
C ASN A 99 -8.59 5.98 -2.47
N VAL A 100 -8.75 7.27 -2.74
CA VAL A 100 -8.80 7.84 -4.09
C VAL A 100 -7.73 8.92 -4.20
N ARG A 101 -6.97 8.93 -5.29
CA ARG A 101 -6.09 10.04 -5.64
C ARG A 101 -6.26 10.47 -7.10
N LEU A 102 -6.23 11.78 -7.31
CA LEU A 102 -6.48 12.44 -8.58
C LEU A 102 -5.35 13.42 -8.89
N LYS A 103 -4.98 13.53 -10.17
CA LYS A 103 -4.19 14.66 -10.67
C LYS A 103 -4.59 14.94 -12.11
N ALA A 104 -4.58 16.20 -12.52
CA ALA A 104 -4.72 16.55 -13.92
C ALA A 104 -3.35 16.61 -14.59
N CYS A 105 -3.19 15.87 -15.68
CA CYS A 105 -2.00 15.92 -16.52
C CYS A 105 -2.07 17.12 -17.45
N ASN A 106 -3.21 17.30 -18.12
CA ASN A 106 -3.41 18.35 -19.09
C ASN A 106 -4.82 18.93 -18.93
N VAL A 107 -4.95 20.22 -18.69
CA VAL A 107 -6.23 20.92 -18.70
C VAL A 107 -6.14 22.06 -19.71
N THR A 108 -7.18 22.20 -20.52
CA THR A 108 -7.26 23.23 -21.55
C THR A 108 -7.04 24.62 -20.95
N ASP A 109 -5.97 25.29 -21.40
CA ASP A 109 -5.70 26.69 -21.11
C ASP A 109 -5.76 27.51 -22.40
N GLN A 110 -6.84 28.27 -22.55
CA GLN A 110 -7.08 29.12 -23.72
C GLN A 110 -6.00 30.19 -23.93
N LYS A 111 -5.21 30.57 -22.92
CA LYS A 111 -4.07 31.49 -23.11
C LYS A 111 -2.94 30.86 -23.92
N THR A 112 -2.81 29.54 -23.85
CA THR A 112 -1.75 28.79 -24.53
C THR A 112 -2.20 28.25 -25.90
N LEU A 113 -3.50 28.27 -26.17
CA LEU A 113 -4.04 27.79 -27.44
C LEU A 113 -3.73 28.77 -28.59
N PRO A 114 -3.42 28.26 -29.79
CA PRO A 114 -3.36 29.08 -30.99
C PRO A 114 -4.71 29.80 -31.21
N MET A 115 -4.71 30.94 -31.89
CA MET A 115 -5.90 31.77 -32.13
C MET A 115 -7.10 30.97 -32.68
N PHE A 116 -6.84 29.99 -33.56
CA PHE A 116 -7.84 29.09 -34.13
C PHE A 116 -8.22 27.89 -33.25
N GLY A 117 -7.39 27.56 -32.25
CA GLY A 117 -7.66 26.54 -31.24
C GLY A 117 -8.57 27.03 -30.10
N SER A 118 -8.76 28.35 -29.94
CA SER A 118 -9.65 28.91 -28.91
C SER A 118 -11.14 28.56 -29.08
N LEU A 119 -11.52 27.94 -30.20
CA LEU A 119 -12.86 27.44 -30.49
C LEU A 119 -13.10 25.99 -30.01
N CYS A 120 -12.08 25.32 -29.49
CA CYS A 120 -12.21 23.97 -28.96
C CYS A 120 -12.94 23.97 -27.61
N SER A 121 -13.80 22.97 -27.40
CA SER A 121 -14.41 22.68 -26.10
C SER A 121 -13.30 22.42 -25.07
N PRO A 122 -13.39 22.93 -23.84
CA PRO A 122 -12.36 22.68 -22.84
C PRO A 122 -12.36 21.20 -22.44
N GLU A 123 -11.18 20.62 -22.38
CA GLU A 123 -10.94 19.23 -21.96
C GLU A 123 -9.93 19.17 -20.81
N ALA A 124 -10.03 18.12 -20.01
CA ALA A 124 -9.07 17.77 -18.97
C ALA A 124 -8.70 16.28 -19.03
N GLU A 125 -7.42 15.99 -19.18
CA GLU A 125 -6.83 14.68 -18.98
C GLU A 125 -6.48 14.51 -17.50
N ILE A 126 -7.10 13.53 -16.85
CA ILE A 126 -7.00 13.27 -15.41
C ILE A 126 -6.50 11.84 -15.20
N VAL A 127 -5.54 11.68 -14.30
CA VAL A 127 -5.18 10.36 -13.75
C VAL A 127 -6.06 10.12 -12.53
N PHE A 128 -6.86 9.07 -12.62
CA PHE A 128 -7.78 8.62 -11.59
C PHE A 128 -7.30 7.29 -11.02
N GLU A 129 -6.84 7.33 -9.78
CA GLU A 129 -6.31 6.17 -9.07
C GLU A 129 -7.14 5.81 -7.84
N THR A 130 -7.48 4.53 -7.76
CA THR A 130 -8.18 3.90 -6.65
C THR A 130 -7.23 2.93 -5.97
N LYS A 131 -7.25 2.90 -4.65
CA LYS A 131 -6.43 1.97 -3.88
C LYS A 131 -6.99 0.55 -4.05
N LYS A 132 -6.11 -0.41 -4.32
CA LYS A 132 -6.48 -1.83 -4.42
C LYS A 132 -7.07 -2.33 -3.10
N ILE A 133 -8.14 -3.12 -3.17
CA ILE A 133 -8.86 -3.61 -1.99
C ILE A 133 -8.14 -4.87 -1.49
N VAL A 134 -7.61 -4.79 -0.27
CA VAL A 134 -6.71 -5.80 0.31
C VAL A 134 -7.36 -7.19 0.46
N GLU A 135 -8.67 -7.27 0.68
CA GLU A 135 -9.35 -8.54 0.96
C GLU A 135 -9.47 -9.47 -0.25
N ASP A 136 -9.56 -8.92 -1.48
CA ASP A 136 -9.65 -9.73 -2.71
C ASP A 136 -8.28 -9.96 -3.38
N ASP A 137 -7.29 -9.11 -3.09
CA ASP A 137 -5.99 -9.11 -3.78
C ASP A 137 -4.86 -9.76 -2.98
N VAL A 138 -5.07 -10.16 -1.72
CA VAL A 138 -4.09 -10.92 -0.92
C VAL A 138 -4.28 -12.42 -1.15
N VAL A 139 -3.41 -13.00 -1.96
CA VAL A 139 -3.34 -14.46 -2.16
C VAL A 139 -2.03 -14.96 -1.57
N LEU A 140 -2.15 -15.85 -0.59
CA LEU A 140 -1.00 -16.46 0.08
C LEU A 140 -0.94 -17.95 -0.28
N GLU A 141 0.22 -18.40 -0.72
CA GLU A 141 0.53 -19.81 -0.91
C GLU A 141 1.46 -20.27 0.22
N LEU A 142 1.13 -21.41 0.83
CA LEU A 142 1.95 -22.04 1.87
C LEU A 142 2.40 -23.40 1.38
N ASP A 143 3.71 -23.53 1.19
CA ASP A 143 4.37 -24.81 0.92
C ASP A 143 4.96 -25.36 2.22
N LEU A 144 4.75 -26.65 2.45
CA LEU A 144 5.26 -27.40 3.60
C LEU A 144 6.04 -28.61 3.11
N GLU A 145 7.29 -28.73 3.54
CA GLU A 145 8.14 -29.86 3.19
C GLU A 145 8.75 -30.45 4.48
N ALA A 146 8.46 -31.73 4.74
CA ALA A 146 9.09 -32.44 5.84
C ALA A 146 10.49 -32.88 5.43
N ASN A 147 11.47 -32.81 6.34
CA ASN A 147 12.85 -33.17 6.00
C ASN A 147 13.05 -34.68 5.72
N LYS A 148 12.09 -35.51 6.12
CA LYS A 148 12.03 -36.96 5.91
C LYS A 148 10.58 -37.44 5.83
N ASP A 149 10.39 -38.61 5.22
CA ASP A 149 9.10 -39.29 5.12
C ASP A 149 8.71 -40.05 6.40
N GLU A 150 9.69 -40.52 7.17
CA GLU A 150 9.50 -41.32 8.38
C GLU A 150 10.37 -40.83 9.53
N TYR A 151 9.83 -40.89 10.75
CA TYR A 151 10.49 -40.44 11.97
C TYR A 151 10.35 -41.48 13.09
N PHE A 152 11.40 -41.66 13.87
CA PHE A 152 11.29 -42.38 15.12
C PHE A 152 10.62 -41.51 16.20
N LEU A 153 10.00 -42.15 17.19
CA LEU A 153 9.28 -41.45 18.26
C LEU A 153 10.16 -40.50 19.08
N ASP A 154 11.47 -40.77 19.15
CA ASP A 154 12.44 -39.95 19.87
C ASP A 154 13.06 -38.82 19.04
N GLU A 155 12.87 -38.83 17.73
CA GLU A 155 13.34 -37.80 16.79
C GLU A 155 12.47 -36.54 16.83
N ASP A 156 13.10 -35.43 16.42
CA ASP A 156 12.39 -34.19 16.11
C ASP A 156 11.94 -34.24 14.64
N ILE A 157 10.69 -33.85 14.39
CA ILE A 157 10.14 -33.66 13.05
C ILE A 157 10.46 -32.23 12.64
N ILE A 158 11.12 -32.05 11.49
CA ILE A 158 11.48 -30.74 10.97
C ILE A 158 10.68 -30.49 9.70
N ILE A 159 9.91 -29.42 9.69
CA ILE A 159 9.08 -28.99 8.57
C ILE A 159 9.60 -27.63 8.10
N ASP A 160 10.09 -27.60 6.87
CA ASP A 160 10.40 -26.37 6.17
C ASP A 160 9.10 -25.78 5.63
N MET A 161 8.78 -24.57 6.09
CA MET A 161 7.62 -23.82 5.67
C MET A 161 8.06 -22.68 4.76
N GLU A 162 7.40 -22.52 3.62
CA GLU A 162 7.58 -21.38 2.75
C GLU A 162 6.25 -20.71 2.46
N LEU A 163 6.10 -19.47 2.95
CA LEU A 163 4.93 -18.64 2.70
C LEU A 163 5.25 -17.64 1.58
N ARG A 164 4.44 -17.62 0.53
CA ARG A 164 4.58 -16.73 -0.62
C ARG A 164 3.36 -15.84 -0.75
N ASN A 165 3.57 -14.55 -0.99
CA ASN A 165 2.50 -13.65 -1.40
C ASN A 165 2.43 -13.62 -2.93
N VAL A 166 1.50 -14.39 -3.49
CA VAL A 166 1.21 -14.42 -4.94
C VAL A 166 0.09 -13.46 -5.33
N GLY A 167 -0.45 -12.74 -4.34
CA GLY A 167 -1.43 -11.68 -4.53
C GLY A 167 -0.87 -10.42 -5.19
N GLU A 168 -1.75 -9.47 -5.48
CA GLU A 168 -1.39 -8.22 -6.14
C GLU A 168 -0.99 -7.09 -5.20
N VAL A 169 -1.22 -7.27 -3.90
CA VAL A 169 -0.98 -6.25 -2.87
C VAL A 169 -0.14 -6.80 -1.71
N LYS A 170 0.47 -5.89 -0.95
CA LYS A 170 1.20 -6.23 0.27
C LYS A 170 0.25 -6.78 1.34
N SER A 171 0.71 -7.82 2.05
CA SER A 171 0.00 -8.37 3.21
C SER A 171 0.74 -8.04 4.50
N ASP A 172 0.07 -7.25 5.35
CA ASP A 172 0.57 -6.86 6.66
C ASP A 172 -0.04 -7.75 7.76
N ARG A 173 0.80 -8.21 8.69
CA ARG A 173 0.41 -8.96 9.90
C ARG A 173 -0.24 -10.33 9.65
N ILE A 174 0.34 -11.12 8.77
CA ILE A 174 -0.03 -12.52 8.59
C ILE A 174 0.26 -13.27 9.90
N ARG A 175 -0.74 -14.00 10.38
CA ARG A 175 -0.62 -14.98 11.47
C ARG A 175 -0.95 -16.35 10.89
N LEU A 176 -0.09 -17.33 11.09
CA LEU A 176 -0.48 -18.72 10.85
C LEU A 176 -0.69 -19.42 12.19
N ASP A 177 -1.90 -19.93 12.35
CA ASP A 177 -2.23 -20.86 13.41
C ASP A 177 -2.08 -22.26 12.84
N LEU A 178 -1.15 -23.05 13.40
CA LEU A 178 -0.87 -24.41 12.97
C LEU A 178 -1.55 -25.39 13.92
N ASP A 179 -2.40 -26.26 13.39
CA ASP A 179 -2.87 -27.43 14.11
C ASP A 179 -1.86 -28.56 13.94
N SER A 180 -1.25 -29.00 15.04
CA SER A 180 -0.15 -29.97 15.04
C SER A 180 -0.62 -31.42 15.21
N ASP A 181 -1.93 -31.68 15.17
CA ASP A 181 -2.53 -33.03 15.26
C ASP A 181 -1.96 -33.88 16.40
N GLY A 182 -1.71 -33.25 17.56
CA GLY A 182 -1.22 -33.91 18.77
C GLY A 182 0.31 -34.00 18.89
N LEU A 183 1.07 -33.47 17.93
CA LEU A 183 2.51 -33.24 18.07
C LEU A 183 2.79 -32.00 18.92
N LEU A 184 3.91 -32.00 19.65
CA LEU A 184 4.33 -30.88 20.47
C LEU A 184 5.24 -29.95 19.66
N VAL A 185 4.88 -28.67 19.56
CA VAL A 185 5.75 -27.65 18.98
C VAL A 185 6.92 -27.40 19.92
N LYS A 186 8.14 -27.61 19.42
CA LYS A 186 9.38 -27.44 20.18
C LYS A 186 10.05 -26.09 19.90
N GLU A 187 10.10 -25.71 18.64
CA GLU A 187 10.75 -24.49 18.17
C GLU A 187 10.16 -24.08 16.82
N GLY A 188 10.20 -22.79 16.53
CA GLY A 188 9.63 -22.25 15.30
C GLY A 188 8.12 -22.08 15.39
N GLY A 189 7.61 -21.25 14.49
CA GLY A 189 6.23 -20.77 14.51
C GLY A 189 6.22 -19.33 14.00
N PRO A 190 5.20 -18.91 13.24
CA PRO A 190 5.25 -17.61 12.63
C PRO A 190 4.93 -16.54 13.67
N GLU A 191 5.91 -15.66 13.86
CA GLU A 191 5.69 -14.32 14.39
C GLU A 191 4.77 -13.54 13.43
N ILE A 192 4.43 -12.30 13.75
CA ILE A 192 3.67 -11.46 12.84
C ILE A 192 4.51 -11.24 11.56
N ILE A 193 4.11 -11.86 10.45
CA ILE A 193 4.83 -11.77 9.18
C ILE A 193 4.25 -10.61 8.35
N THR A 194 5.13 -9.82 7.75
CA THR A 194 4.79 -8.88 6.67
C THR A 194 5.40 -9.42 5.38
N LEU A 195 4.58 -9.56 4.33
CA LEU A 195 5.01 -9.98 3.00
C LEU A 195 4.61 -8.93 1.95
N ASP A 196 5.61 -8.37 1.29
CA ASP A 196 5.41 -7.56 0.09
C ASP A 196 4.92 -8.42 -1.08
N LYS A 197 4.38 -7.77 -2.12
CA LYS A 197 3.92 -8.44 -3.34
C LYS A 197 5.04 -9.28 -3.97
N GLY A 198 4.73 -10.53 -4.33
CA GLY A 198 5.67 -11.45 -4.97
C GLY A 198 6.84 -11.90 -4.08
N SER A 199 6.85 -11.48 -2.81
CA SER A 199 7.89 -11.85 -1.86
C SER A 199 7.54 -13.17 -1.18
N LYS A 200 8.56 -13.80 -0.60
CA LYS A 200 8.43 -15.05 0.15
C LYS A 200 9.21 -15.03 1.45
N LYS A 201 8.71 -15.77 2.42
CA LYS A 201 9.36 -15.98 3.71
C LYS A 201 9.42 -17.48 4.00
N SER A 202 10.63 -17.96 4.23
CA SER A 202 10.87 -19.32 4.70
C SER A 202 11.09 -19.32 6.21
N CYS A 203 10.51 -20.30 6.90
CA CYS A 203 10.76 -20.58 8.31
C CYS A 203 10.79 -22.09 8.55
N GLU A 204 11.53 -22.50 9.58
CA GLU A 204 11.64 -23.90 9.99
C GLU A 204 10.76 -24.11 11.23
N LEU A 205 9.92 -25.15 11.21
CA LEU A 205 9.10 -25.58 12.34
C LEU A 205 9.62 -26.92 12.85
N ARG A 206 9.83 -27.01 14.16
CA ARG A 206 10.27 -28.24 14.83
C ARG A 206 9.18 -28.77 15.73
N LEU A 207 8.74 -29.98 15.46
CA LEU A 207 7.74 -30.72 16.22
C LEU A 207 8.35 -31.96 16.88
N ARG A 208 7.71 -32.49 17.91
CA ARG A 208 8.12 -33.72 18.59
C ARG A 208 6.93 -34.54 19.03
N PHE A 209 7.09 -35.87 19.03
CA PHE A 209 6.09 -36.77 19.62
C PHE A 209 5.98 -36.57 21.14
N PRO A 210 4.76 -36.62 21.70
CA PRO A 210 4.55 -36.64 23.15
C PRO A 210 5.28 -37.81 23.84
N GLU A 211 5.85 -37.57 25.02
CA GLU A 211 6.59 -38.60 25.77
C GLU A 211 5.73 -39.81 26.13
N ARG A 212 4.42 -39.62 26.30
CA ARG A 212 3.46 -40.70 26.60
C ARG A 212 3.37 -41.78 25.51
N LEU A 213 3.78 -41.49 24.27
CA LEU A 213 3.81 -42.46 23.18
C LEU A 213 5.07 -43.32 23.17
N LYS A 214 6.09 -42.97 23.97
CA LYS A 214 7.38 -43.70 24.04
C LYS A 214 7.37 -44.85 25.05
N GLU A 215 6.35 -44.91 25.90
CA GLU A 215 6.22 -45.88 26.99
C GLU A 215 5.42 -47.15 26.62
N SER A 216 5.02 -47.29 25.34
CA SER A 216 4.37 -48.48 24.78
C SER A 216 5.37 -49.39 24.06
#